data_AF-A0A381VJC2-F1
#
_entry.id   AF-A0A381VJC2-F1
#
_cell.length_a   1.000
_cell.length_b   1.000
_cell.length_c   1.000
_cell.angle_alpha   90.00
_cell.angle_beta   90.00
_cell.angle_gamma   90.00
#
_symmetry.space_group_name_H-M   'P 1'
#
loop_
_entity.id
_entity.type
_entity.pdbx_description
1 polymer ?
#
loop_
_entity_poly.entity_id
_entity_poly.type
_entity_poly.pdbx_seq_one_letter_code
_entity_poly.pdbx_strand_id
1 'polypeptide(L)'
;MKMKIFTVFAAVFGVLLGATAWQAEAQFRADEFDYGSRFRLPDGQQPTIWNPAKRKLLDGGPMIGGTVRATDPRTYCTMAAAGYDFIWVEMQHEAISWEQVARFWRTCPGPAAPGVRVAYADEREIQHATDMGAAVIVVPTVDSVEEARAAVDWTYFPPIGRRSSGGGQGPSEIWNDVPGGYRQTWNDNVVLFLMIETLEGVESAREIAKIPGVTGLFAASGDLGNFSGFGEGDSEYEALITEVATAAKEAGIHACAPLRWANRPDFTCFQAGTEGANIRRGAAAEIRQAEERYGSTGGGVGAARTSSEAGSVIAGLTAECGSITYEADCYAAVESAASAAGSMSASDKAQVGRRVREIIAANPAQATRIREIASRGGLDVG
;
A
#
# COMPACT_ATOMS: atom_id res chain seq x y z
N MET A 1 44.84 -10.89 -18.86
CA MET A 1 45.68 -12.11 -19.02
C MET A 1 45.65 -12.89 -17.72
N LYS A 2 44.79 -13.92 -17.63
CA LYS A 2 44.89 -15.05 -16.70
C LYS A 2 43.94 -16.14 -17.21
N MET A 3 44.55 -17.13 -17.87
CA MET A 3 43.94 -18.30 -18.47
C MET A 3 43.74 -19.33 -17.36
N LYS A 4 42.52 -19.89 -17.20
CA LYS A 4 42.29 -21.02 -16.29
C LYS A 4 42.13 -22.30 -17.11
N ILE A 5 43.01 -23.23 -16.77
CA ILE A 5 43.27 -24.53 -17.39
C ILE A 5 42.21 -25.52 -16.93
N PHE A 6 41.57 -26.21 -17.87
CA PHE A 6 40.79 -27.42 -17.59
C PHE A 6 41.75 -28.63 -17.51
N THR A 7 41.69 -29.36 -16.40
CA THR A 7 42.43 -30.61 -16.20
C THR A 7 41.56 -31.77 -16.68
N VAL A 8 42.00 -32.52 -17.69
CA VAL A 8 41.34 -33.73 -18.20
C VAL A 8 42.12 -34.94 -17.70
N PHE A 9 41.45 -35.85 -16.99
CA PHE A 9 41.99 -37.18 -16.68
C PHE A 9 41.79 -38.10 -17.88
N ALA A 10 42.88 -38.63 -18.45
CA ALA A 10 42.83 -39.63 -19.52
C ALA A 10 42.94 -41.04 -18.91
N ALA A 11 41.85 -41.81 -18.97
CA ALA A 11 41.89 -43.26 -18.78
C ALA A 11 42.06 -43.92 -20.15
N VAL A 12 43.11 -44.73 -20.29
CA VAL A 12 43.43 -45.49 -21.50
C VAL A 12 42.66 -46.80 -21.50
N PHE A 13 41.74 -47.02 -22.45
CA PHE A 13 41.31 -48.36 -22.84
C PHE A 13 40.80 -48.42 -24.30
N GLY A 14 41.43 -49.28 -25.09
CA GLY A 14 40.85 -50.16 -26.13
C GLY A 14 39.92 -49.59 -27.21
N VAL A 15 40.40 -49.59 -28.45
CA VAL A 15 39.65 -49.38 -29.69
C VAL A 15 38.75 -50.59 -30.01
N LEU A 16 37.45 -50.38 -30.26
CA LEU A 16 36.67 -50.95 -31.38
C LEU A 16 35.20 -50.44 -31.40
N LEU A 17 34.95 -49.53 -32.34
CA LEU A 17 33.72 -49.10 -33.03
C LEU A 17 32.35 -49.60 -32.52
N GLY A 18 31.63 -48.67 -31.90
CA GLY A 18 30.18 -48.67 -31.68
C GLY A 18 29.76 -47.29 -31.19
N ALA A 19 29.75 -46.31 -32.11
CA ALA A 19 29.39 -44.94 -31.80
C ALA A 19 27.90 -44.83 -31.44
N THR A 20 27.59 -44.42 -30.21
CA THR A 20 26.54 -43.46 -29.84
C THR A 20 26.60 -43.18 -28.33
N ALA A 21 27.69 -42.55 -27.89
CA ALA A 21 27.74 -41.98 -26.55
C ALA A 21 27.85 -40.45 -26.64
N TRP A 22 26.73 -39.80 -26.31
CA TRP A 22 26.66 -38.50 -25.65
C TRP A 22 27.15 -37.28 -26.44
N GLN A 23 26.31 -36.79 -27.35
CA GLN A 23 26.12 -35.34 -27.48
C GLN A 23 25.08 -34.93 -26.45
N ALA A 24 25.50 -34.66 -25.22
CA ALA A 24 24.69 -33.78 -24.37
C ALA A 24 24.78 -32.39 -25.03
N GLU A 25 23.80 -32.05 -25.86
CA GLU A 25 23.68 -30.70 -26.42
C GLU A 25 23.63 -29.73 -25.24
N ALA A 26 24.53 -28.75 -25.23
CA ALA A 26 24.50 -27.69 -24.22
C ALA A 26 23.16 -26.96 -24.34
N GLN A 27 22.24 -27.22 -23.41
CA GLN A 27 20.94 -26.56 -23.36
C GLN A 27 21.12 -25.16 -22.78
N PHE A 28 20.54 -24.15 -23.44
CA PHE A 28 20.53 -22.80 -22.91
C PHE A 28 19.75 -22.74 -21.58
N ARG A 29 20.36 -22.10 -20.58
CA ARG A 29 19.84 -21.93 -19.22
C ARG A 29 19.79 -20.43 -18.90
N ALA A 30 18.60 -19.86 -18.81
CA ALA A 30 18.43 -18.42 -18.58
C ALA A 30 18.92 -18.01 -17.18
N ASP A 31 18.78 -18.90 -16.19
CA ASP A 31 19.25 -18.73 -14.81
C ASP A 31 20.79 -18.73 -14.67
N GLU A 32 21.50 -19.27 -15.67
CA GLU A 32 22.96 -19.30 -15.73
C GLU A 32 23.54 -18.22 -16.66
N PHE A 33 22.69 -17.39 -17.28
CA PHE A 33 23.13 -16.41 -18.27
C PHE A 33 23.79 -15.19 -17.62
N ASP A 34 25.01 -14.86 -18.06
CA ASP A 34 25.73 -13.65 -17.65
C ASP A 34 25.20 -12.42 -18.40
N TYR A 35 24.39 -11.60 -17.72
CA TYR A 35 23.88 -10.36 -18.28
C TYR A 35 25.03 -9.34 -18.49
N GLY A 36 25.20 -8.91 -19.74
CA GLY A 36 26.23 -7.94 -20.11
C GLY A 36 26.10 -6.56 -19.44
N SER A 37 27.09 -5.69 -19.62
CA SER A 37 27.19 -4.38 -18.96
C SER A 37 26.40 -3.24 -19.62
N ARG A 38 25.69 -3.48 -20.73
CA ARG A 38 25.06 -2.43 -21.55
C ARG A 38 24.20 -1.44 -20.76
N PHE A 39 23.50 -1.93 -19.73
CA PHE A 39 22.58 -1.11 -18.93
C PHE A 39 23.12 -0.84 -17.52
N ARG A 40 24.34 -1.26 -17.17
CA ARG A 40 24.89 -0.96 -15.84
C ARG A 40 25.25 0.53 -15.74
N LEU A 41 25.15 1.08 -14.52
CA LEU A 41 25.73 2.37 -14.22
C LEU A 41 27.25 2.35 -14.52
N PRO A 42 27.84 3.48 -14.96
CA PRO A 42 29.29 3.58 -15.10
C PRO A 42 30.02 3.26 -13.79
N ASP A 43 31.19 2.63 -13.89
CA ASP A 43 31.99 2.23 -12.73
C ASP A 43 32.25 3.40 -11.77
N GLY A 44 32.01 3.17 -10.49
CA GLY A 44 32.18 4.15 -9.42
C GLY A 44 31.02 5.13 -9.23
N GLN A 45 29.98 5.08 -10.07
CA GLN A 45 28.75 5.85 -9.85
C GLN A 45 27.77 5.10 -8.94
N GLN A 46 27.13 5.84 -8.05
CA GLN A 46 26.03 5.35 -7.22
C GLN A 46 24.69 5.73 -7.87
N PRO A 47 23.65 4.89 -7.74
CA PRO A 47 22.33 5.21 -8.26
C PRO A 47 21.80 6.48 -7.58
N THR A 48 21.28 7.41 -8.38
CA THR A 48 20.50 8.53 -7.84
C THR A 48 19.07 8.07 -7.62
N ILE A 49 18.56 8.26 -6.40
CA ILE A 49 17.17 7.97 -6.06
C ILE A 49 16.33 9.23 -6.32
N TRP A 50 15.67 9.25 -7.48
CA TRP A 50 14.74 10.27 -7.93
C TRP A 50 13.34 10.12 -7.32
N ASN A 51 12.89 8.89 -7.07
CA ASN A 51 11.57 8.63 -6.49
C ASN A 51 11.51 9.21 -5.05
N PRO A 52 10.67 10.24 -4.79
CA PRO A 52 10.58 10.85 -3.46
C PRO A 52 10.09 9.87 -2.40
N ALA A 53 9.16 8.99 -2.75
CA ALA A 53 8.65 7.96 -1.85
C ALA A 53 9.76 6.98 -1.43
N LYS A 54 10.56 6.51 -2.39
CA LYS A 54 11.71 5.63 -2.09
C LYS A 54 12.77 6.33 -1.24
N ARG A 55 13.07 7.61 -1.51
CA ARG A 55 13.98 8.41 -0.67
C ARG A 55 13.50 8.47 0.78
N LYS A 56 12.21 8.72 0.98
CA LYS A 56 11.60 8.79 2.31
C LYS A 56 11.84 7.51 3.13
N LEU A 57 11.68 6.35 2.49
CA LEU A 57 11.95 5.05 3.10
C LEU A 57 13.43 4.86 3.47
N LEU A 58 14.34 5.21 2.55
CA LEU A 58 15.79 5.11 2.78
C LEU A 58 16.29 6.05 3.88
N ASP A 59 15.65 7.21 4.02
CA ASP A 59 15.93 8.18 5.09
C ASP A 59 15.34 7.77 6.45
N GLY A 60 14.69 6.61 6.54
CA GLY A 60 14.08 6.07 7.77
C GLY A 60 12.78 6.78 8.17
N GLY A 61 12.21 7.59 7.29
CA GLY A 61 10.97 8.32 7.55
C GLY A 61 9.72 7.48 7.30
N PRO A 62 8.57 7.84 7.92
CA PRO A 62 7.30 7.24 7.53
C PRO A 62 6.97 7.69 6.12
N MET A 63 6.87 6.73 5.20
CA MET A 63 6.38 6.99 3.84
C MET A 63 4.85 6.91 3.83
N ILE A 64 4.18 7.97 3.41
CA ILE A 64 2.71 8.08 3.50
C ILE A 64 2.11 8.27 2.10
N GLY A 65 1.23 7.34 1.72
CA GLY A 65 0.48 7.36 0.48
C GLY A 65 -0.94 7.89 0.65
N GLY A 66 -1.34 8.89 -0.13
CA GLY A 66 -2.73 9.35 -0.19
C GLY A 66 -3.56 8.49 -1.14
N THR A 67 -4.68 7.94 -0.69
CA THR A 67 -5.53 7.09 -1.54
C THR A 67 -6.49 7.93 -2.37
N VAL A 68 -6.55 7.67 -3.68
CA VAL A 68 -7.47 8.30 -4.64
C VAL A 68 -8.36 7.23 -5.27
N ARG A 69 -9.67 7.38 -5.11
CA ARG A 69 -10.74 6.55 -5.70
C ARG A 69 -11.54 7.28 -6.78
N ALA A 70 -11.42 8.61 -6.83
CA ALA A 70 -12.11 9.46 -7.79
C ALA A 70 -11.57 9.28 -9.22
N THR A 71 -12.46 9.51 -10.18
CA THR A 71 -12.17 9.37 -11.62
C THR A 71 -11.78 10.68 -12.30
N ASP A 72 -11.81 11.82 -11.59
CA ASP A 72 -11.55 13.14 -12.14
C ASP A 72 -10.11 13.62 -11.88
N PRO A 73 -9.42 14.22 -12.87
CA PRO A 73 -8.04 14.67 -12.70
C PRO A 73 -7.84 15.80 -11.68
N ARG A 74 -8.87 16.60 -11.37
CA ARG A 74 -8.73 17.73 -10.43
C ARG A 74 -8.55 17.21 -9.01
N THR A 75 -9.31 16.18 -8.64
CA THR A 75 -9.17 15.51 -7.35
C THR A 75 -7.79 14.86 -7.23
N TYR A 76 -7.31 14.16 -8.27
CA TYR A 76 -5.95 13.63 -8.30
C TYR A 76 -4.89 14.73 -8.12
N CYS A 77 -4.94 15.80 -8.93
CA CYS A 77 -4.04 16.95 -8.83
C CYS A 77 -3.99 17.52 -7.41
N THR A 78 -5.15 17.67 -6.77
CA THR A 78 -5.26 18.21 -5.41
C THR A 78 -4.57 17.30 -4.40
N MET A 79 -4.82 15.99 -4.50
CA MET A 79 -4.19 14.99 -3.62
C MET A 79 -2.68 14.92 -3.84
N ALA A 80 -2.21 14.94 -5.10
CA ALA A 80 -0.78 14.95 -5.44
C ALA A 80 -0.03 16.17 -4.89
N ALA A 81 -0.72 17.28 -4.66
CA ALA A 81 -0.18 18.49 -4.05
C ALA A 81 -0.37 18.57 -2.52
N ALA A 82 -1.07 17.61 -1.90
CA ALA A 82 -1.47 17.67 -0.49
C ALA A 82 -0.35 17.33 0.52
N GLY A 83 0.86 17.00 0.03
CA GLY A 83 2.01 16.68 0.88
C GLY A 83 2.22 15.19 1.16
N TYR A 84 1.55 14.30 0.43
CA TYR A 84 1.84 12.86 0.44
C TYR A 84 3.16 12.55 -0.29
N ASP A 85 3.83 11.46 0.11
CA ASP A 85 5.06 11.01 -0.54
C ASP A 85 4.77 10.32 -1.89
N PHE A 86 3.59 9.69 -1.99
CA PHE A 86 3.05 9.15 -3.24
C PHE A 86 1.53 9.20 -3.24
N ILE A 87 0.93 9.09 -4.42
CA ILE A 87 -0.52 8.91 -4.57
C ILE A 87 -0.80 7.46 -4.91
N TRP A 88 -1.66 6.83 -4.14
CA TRP A 88 -2.18 5.50 -4.36
C TRP A 88 -3.47 5.62 -5.17
N VAL A 89 -3.39 5.47 -6.48
CA VAL A 89 -4.59 5.32 -7.31
C VAL A 89 -5.16 3.93 -7.09
N GLU A 90 -6.40 3.86 -6.61
CA GLU A 90 -7.06 2.61 -6.30
C GLU A 90 -7.70 2.02 -7.56
N MET A 91 -7.20 0.88 -8.08
CA MET A 91 -7.81 0.21 -9.24
C MET A 91 -8.41 -1.16 -8.94
N GLN A 92 -8.19 -1.73 -7.74
CA GLN A 92 -8.75 -3.04 -7.39
C GLN A 92 -10.24 -2.93 -7.07
N HIS A 93 -10.67 -1.83 -6.45
CA HIS A 93 -12.05 -1.63 -6.03
C HIS A 93 -12.76 -0.45 -6.69
N GLU A 94 -12.18 0.12 -7.74
CA GLU A 94 -12.77 1.24 -8.47
C GLU A 94 -12.84 1.01 -9.97
N ALA A 95 -13.79 1.67 -10.61
CA ALA A 95 -13.94 1.68 -12.07
C ALA A 95 -12.98 2.69 -12.73
N ILE A 96 -11.73 2.77 -12.28
CA ILE A 96 -10.69 3.61 -12.88
C ILE A 96 -10.02 2.80 -14.00
N SER A 97 -9.99 3.34 -15.21
CA SER A 97 -9.29 2.75 -16.35
C SER A 97 -7.85 3.25 -16.46
N TRP A 98 -7.00 2.48 -17.12
CA TRP A 98 -5.62 2.89 -17.45
C TRP A 98 -5.55 4.20 -18.26
N GLU A 99 -6.58 4.53 -19.07
CA GLU A 99 -6.65 5.83 -19.74
C GLU A 99 -6.78 7.00 -18.74
N GLN A 100 -7.58 6.81 -17.70
CA GLN A 100 -7.76 7.81 -16.65
C GLN A 100 -6.49 7.96 -15.81
N VAL A 101 -5.83 6.85 -15.46
CA VAL A 101 -4.54 6.88 -14.76
C VAL A 101 -3.48 7.65 -15.57
N ALA A 102 -3.34 7.33 -16.86
CA ALA A 102 -2.46 8.07 -17.76
C ALA A 102 -2.78 9.58 -17.78
N ARG A 103 -4.07 9.93 -17.81
CA ARG A 103 -4.52 11.32 -17.78
C ARG A 103 -4.15 12.01 -16.47
N PHE A 104 -4.29 11.34 -15.33
CA PHE A 104 -3.92 11.87 -14.02
C PHE A 104 -2.45 12.27 -13.98
N TRP A 105 -1.56 11.34 -14.32
CA TRP A 105 -0.13 11.53 -14.19
C TRP A 105 0.43 12.57 -15.15
N ARG A 106 -0.05 12.59 -16.40
CA ARG A 106 0.31 13.63 -17.38
C ARG A 106 -0.19 15.02 -17.02
N THR A 107 -1.40 15.13 -16.49
CA THR A 107 -2.02 16.44 -16.22
C THR A 107 -1.47 17.06 -14.93
N CYS A 108 -1.06 16.23 -13.99
CA CYS A 108 -0.77 16.63 -12.62
C CYS A 108 0.64 16.20 -12.18
N PRO A 109 1.72 16.63 -12.85
CA PRO A 109 3.07 16.41 -12.33
C PRO A 109 3.19 17.13 -10.98
N GLY A 110 3.63 16.41 -9.95
CA GLY A 110 3.61 16.89 -8.57
C GLY A 110 4.74 16.34 -7.73
N PRO A 111 4.86 16.82 -6.48
CA PRO A 111 5.90 16.36 -5.56
C PRO A 111 5.71 14.92 -5.07
N ALA A 112 4.46 14.42 -5.07
CA ALA A 112 4.15 13.04 -4.75
C ALA A 112 4.49 12.12 -5.94
N ALA A 113 5.10 10.96 -5.66
CA ALA A 113 5.33 9.95 -6.69
C ALA A 113 3.99 9.41 -7.24
N PRO A 114 3.88 9.18 -8.56
CA PRO A 114 2.73 8.45 -9.11
C PRO A 114 2.77 7.00 -8.64
N GLY A 115 1.66 6.53 -8.08
CA GLY A 115 1.51 5.16 -7.64
C GLY A 115 0.11 4.61 -7.85
N VAL A 116 0.00 3.29 -7.75
CA VAL A 116 -1.23 2.57 -8.05
C VAL A 116 -1.29 1.27 -7.26
N ARG A 117 -2.47 0.93 -6.74
CA ARG A 117 -2.82 -0.46 -6.46
C ARG A 117 -3.48 -1.04 -7.68
N VAL A 118 -2.78 -1.98 -8.31
CA VAL A 118 -3.27 -2.67 -9.51
C VAL A 118 -4.44 -3.60 -9.16
N ALA A 119 -5.21 -4.03 -10.16
CA ALA A 119 -6.34 -4.91 -9.92
C ALA A 119 -5.92 -6.36 -9.56
N TYR A 120 -4.80 -6.85 -10.11
CA TYR A 120 -4.31 -8.20 -9.89
C TYR A 120 -2.80 -8.33 -10.20
N ALA A 121 -2.16 -9.40 -9.72
CA ALA A 121 -0.75 -9.73 -9.90
C ALA A 121 -0.43 -10.34 -11.29
N ASP A 122 -0.78 -9.65 -12.38
CA ASP A 122 -0.52 -10.14 -13.74
C ASP A 122 0.34 -9.20 -14.59
N GLU A 123 0.80 -9.74 -15.72
CA GLU A 123 1.64 -9.04 -16.67
C GLU A 123 0.98 -7.77 -17.21
N ARG A 124 -0.31 -7.84 -17.54
CA ARG A 124 -1.03 -6.73 -18.19
C ARG A 124 -1.13 -5.55 -17.23
N GLU A 125 -1.60 -5.80 -16.01
CA GLU A 125 -1.83 -4.77 -15.01
C GLU A 125 -0.51 -4.11 -14.58
N ILE A 126 0.51 -4.91 -14.26
CA ILE A 126 1.79 -4.38 -13.80
C ILE A 126 2.55 -3.72 -14.95
N GLN A 127 2.56 -4.28 -16.17
CA GLN A 127 3.21 -3.60 -17.30
C GLN A 127 2.51 -2.28 -17.63
N HIS A 128 1.17 -2.21 -17.62
CA HIS A 128 0.48 -0.93 -17.80
C HIS A 128 0.85 0.08 -16.71
N ALA A 129 0.89 -0.32 -15.43
CA ALA A 129 1.37 0.56 -14.36
C ALA A 129 2.76 1.12 -14.67
N THR A 130 3.70 0.23 -15.00
CA THR A 130 5.10 0.59 -15.24
C THR A 130 5.29 1.44 -16.50
N ASP A 131 4.52 1.17 -17.56
CA ASP A 131 4.57 1.89 -18.84
C ASP A 131 3.89 3.24 -18.78
N MET A 132 2.97 3.44 -17.84
CA MET A 132 2.38 4.74 -17.56
C MET A 132 3.26 5.57 -16.60
N GLY A 133 4.23 4.95 -15.92
CA GLY A 133 5.20 5.63 -15.07
C GLY A 133 4.94 5.50 -13.57
N ALA A 134 4.20 4.49 -13.13
CA ALA A 134 4.02 4.20 -11.70
C ALA A 134 5.37 3.94 -11.02
N ALA A 135 5.77 4.83 -10.12
CA ALA A 135 7.00 4.71 -9.34
C ALA A 135 6.77 3.95 -8.02
N VAL A 136 5.51 3.82 -7.59
CA VAL A 136 5.08 2.98 -6.46
C VAL A 136 3.97 2.04 -6.94
N ILE A 137 4.20 0.74 -6.89
CA ILE A 137 3.25 -0.28 -7.32
C ILE A 137 2.86 -1.11 -6.11
N VAL A 138 1.57 -1.23 -5.88
CA VAL A 138 0.99 -2.09 -4.85
C VAL A 138 0.24 -3.22 -5.52
N VAL A 139 0.62 -4.45 -5.21
CA VAL A 139 -0.03 -5.66 -5.73
C VAL A 139 -0.88 -6.26 -4.63
N PRO A 140 -2.21 -6.35 -4.79
CA PRO A 140 -3.09 -6.89 -3.77
C PRO A 140 -3.03 -8.42 -3.71
N THR A 141 -3.55 -8.97 -2.61
CA THR A 141 -3.91 -10.39 -2.46
C THR A 141 -2.83 -11.35 -2.96
N VAL A 142 -1.59 -11.19 -2.47
CA VAL A 142 -0.48 -12.06 -2.85
C VAL A 142 -0.41 -13.23 -1.87
N ASP A 143 -0.76 -14.42 -2.35
CA ASP A 143 -0.94 -15.61 -1.51
C ASP A 143 0.27 -16.55 -1.59
N SER A 144 1.07 -16.45 -2.66
CA SER A 144 2.15 -17.38 -2.97
C SER A 144 3.47 -16.73 -3.38
N VAL A 145 4.56 -17.50 -3.26
CA VAL A 145 5.90 -17.12 -3.76
C VAL A 145 5.88 -16.96 -5.28
N GLU A 146 5.10 -17.77 -5.98
CA GLU A 146 4.95 -17.73 -7.43
C GLU A 146 4.32 -16.40 -7.90
N GLU A 147 3.23 -15.96 -7.26
CA GLU A 147 2.59 -14.67 -7.55
C GLU A 147 3.52 -13.50 -7.21
N ALA A 148 4.22 -13.57 -6.07
CA ALA A 148 5.19 -12.56 -5.68
C ALA A 148 6.35 -12.45 -6.69
N ARG A 149 6.86 -13.59 -7.19
CA ARG A 149 7.87 -13.62 -8.27
C ARG A 149 7.31 -13.05 -9.57
N ALA A 150 6.07 -13.37 -9.92
CA ALA A 150 5.41 -12.78 -11.09
C ALA A 150 5.32 -11.26 -10.97
N ALA A 151 4.98 -10.73 -9.79
CA ALA A 151 4.95 -9.29 -9.56
C ALA A 151 6.32 -8.62 -9.76
N VAL A 152 7.39 -9.23 -9.25
CA VAL A 152 8.78 -8.76 -9.46
C VAL A 152 9.16 -8.83 -10.94
N ASP A 153 8.85 -9.94 -11.60
CA ASP A 153 9.11 -10.19 -13.00
C ASP A 153 8.53 -9.10 -13.91
N TRP A 154 7.31 -8.66 -13.63
CA TRP A 154 6.62 -7.65 -14.43
C TRP A 154 6.99 -6.21 -14.06
N THR A 155 7.49 -6.01 -12.84
CA THR A 155 7.91 -4.68 -12.36
C THR A 155 9.30 -4.30 -12.84
N TYR A 156 10.24 -5.24 -12.81
CA TYR A 156 11.66 -4.97 -12.98
C TYR A 156 12.21 -5.50 -14.30
N PHE A 157 13.17 -4.76 -14.86
CA PHE A 157 13.94 -5.25 -15.99
C PHE A 157 14.99 -6.29 -15.55
N PRO A 158 15.44 -7.17 -16.44
CA PRO A 158 16.56 -8.07 -16.13
C PRO A 158 17.81 -7.31 -15.68
N PRO A 159 18.57 -7.85 -14.71
CA PRO A 159 18.47 -9.22 -14.19
C PRO A 159 17.48 -9.43 -13.02
N ILE A 160 16.83 -8.38 -12.51
CA ILE A 160 15.96 -8.49 -11.34
C ILE A 160 14.63 -9.16 -11.70
N GLY A 161 14.07 -8.82 -12.85
CA GLY A 161 12.84 -9.41 -13.39
C GLY A 161 12.93 -9.61 -14.90
N ARG A 162 11.79 -9.61 -15.57
CA ARG A 162 11.66 -9.83 -17.03
C ARG A 162 10.74 -8.83 -17.72
N ARG A 163 10.56 -7.65 -17.14
CA ARG A 163 9.76 -6.56 -17.73
C ARG A 163 10.18 -6.30 -19.18
N SER A 164 9.18 -6.24 -20.06
CA SER A 164 9.38 -5.83 -21.45
C SER A 164 9.62 -4.32 -21.55
N SER A 165 10.45 -3.89 -22.50
CA SER A 165 10.68 -2.47 -22.75
C SER A 165 9.63 -1.94 -23.73
N GLY A 166 8.54 -1.37 -23.21
CA GLY A 166 7.57 -0.61 -24.00
C GLY A 166 8.08 0.79 -24.38
N GLY A 167 7.46 1.41 -25.38
CA GLY A 167 7.62 2.83 -25.71
C GLY A 167 6.54 3.71 -25.05
N GLY A 168 6.00 3.29 -23.91
CA GLY A 168 4.93 3.97 -23.18
C GLY A 168 5.35 5.32 -22.59
N GLN A 169 4.43 5.91 -21.83
CA GLN A 169 4.59 7.23 -21.20
C GLN A 169 5.79 7.30 -20.27
N GLY A 170 5.97 6.30 -19.40
CA GLY A 170 7.06 6.23 -18.43
C GLY A 170 8.43 6.44 -19.10
N PRO A 171 8.84 5.57 -20.03
CA PRO A 171 10.09 5.73 -20.77
C PRO A 171 10.25 7.07 -21.52
N SER A 172 9.17 7.73 -21.94
CA SER A 172 9.26 9.02 -22.66
C SER A 172 9.18 10.25 -21.76
N GLU A 173 8.65 10.13 -20.55
CA GLU A 173 8.30 11.27 -19.68
C GLU A 173 9.14 11.29 -18.39
N ILE A 174 9.69 10.15 -17.94
CA ILE A 174 10.52 10.06 -16.73
C ILE A 174 11.81 9.27 -16.96
N TRP A 175 12.91 9.75 -16.35
CA TRP A 175 14.20 9.05 -16.23
C TRP A 175 14.89 8.58 -17.52
N ASN A 176 14.44 8.99 -18.71
CA ASN A 176 15.09 8.60 -19.95
C ASN A 176 16.49 9.19 -20.10
N ASP A 177 16.64 10.46 -19.73
CA ASP A 177 17.84 11.25 -20.00
C ASP A 177 18.75 11.41 -18.77
N VAL A 178 18.59 10.57 -17.75
CA VAL A 178 19.44 10.58 -16.55
C VAL A 178 20.65 9.62 -16.72
N PRO A 179 21.74 9.81 -15.95
CA PRO A 179 22.88 8.88 -15.97
C PRO A 179 22.44 7.43 -15.72
N GLY A 180 22.95 6.49 -16.54
CA GLY A 180 22.54 5.07 -16.51
C GLY A 180 21.31 4.74 -17.38
N GLY A 181 20.62 5.75 -17.90
CA GLY A 181 19.43 5.61 -18.74
C GLY A 181 18.22 5.06 -17.97
N TYR A 182 17.10 4.97 -18.69
CA TYR A 182 15.81 4.59 -18.11
C TYR A 182 15.85 3.25 -17.37
N ARG A 183 16.39 2.21 -18.03
CA ARG A 183 16.27 0.82 -17.56
C ARG A 183 16.87 0.59 -16.17
N GLN A 184 18.10 1.05 -15.95
CA GLN A 184 18.78 0.87 -14.68
C GLN A 184 18.21 1.81 -13.62
N THR A 185 17.98 3.07 -14.00
CA THR A 185 17.33 4.04 -13.10
C THR A 185 15.99 3.51 -12.60
N TRP A 186 15.17 2.91 -13.47
CA TRP A 186 13.90 2.29 -13.10
C TRP A 186 14.09 1.25 -12.01
N ASN A 187 14.98 0.27 -12.25
CA ASN A 187 15.28 -0.79 -11.29
C ASN A 187 15.73 -0.23 -9.93
N ASP A 188 16.51 0.84 -9.95
CA ASP A 188 17.01 1.49 -8.73
C ASP A 188 15.94 2.34 -8.01
N ASN A 189 14.90 2.80 -8.70
CA ASN A 189 13.97 3.81 -8.19
C ASN A 189 12.56 3.35 -7.86
N VAL A 190 12.10 2.23 -8.43
CA VAL A 190 10.74 1.75 -8.19
C VAL A 190 10.59 1.16 -6.79
N VAL A 191 9.38 1.32 -6.25
CA VAL A 191 8.91 0.71 -5.01
C VAL A 191 7.83 -0.32 -5.36
N LEU A 192 8.02 -1.56 -4.93
CA LEU A 192 7.06 -2.64 -5.09
C LEU A 192 6.60 -3.13 -3.72
N PHE A 193 5.31 -2.97 -3.43
CA PHE A 193 4.68 -3.55 -2.25
C PHE A 193 3.78 -4.70 -2.63
N LEU A 194 3.87 -5.76 -1.85
CA LEU A 194 3.01 -6.93 -1.96
C LEU A 194 2.10 -6.94 -0.73
N MET A 195 0.78 -6.91 -0.95
CA MET A 195 -0.18 -6.93 0.13
C MET A 195 -0.42 -8.37 0.59
N ILE A 196 -0.26 -8.59 1.89
CA ILE A 196 -0.58 -9.84 2.57
C ILE A 196 -1.95 -9.66 3.23
N GLU A 197 -2.93 -10.38 2.71
CA GLU A 197 -4.35 -10.16 2.98
C GLU A 197 -5.07 -11.43 3.45
N THR A 198 -4.52 -12.60 3.14
CA THR A 198 -5.09 -13.93 3.38
C THR A 198 -4.24 -14.72 4.38
N LEU A 199 -4.74 -15.87 4.86
CA LEU A 199 -3.97 -16.74 5.74
C LEU A 199 -2.82 -17.42 4.98
N GLU A 200 -3.03 -17.78 3.73
CA GLU A 200 -2.04 -18.34 2.81
C GLU A 200 -0.91 -17.34 2.53
N GLY A 201 -1.24 -16.07 2.33
CA GLY A 201 -0.26 -15.00 2.21
C GLY A 201 0.57 -14.81 3.48
N VAL A 202 -0.06 -14.95 4.67
CA VAL A 202 0.68 -14.91 5.94
C VAL A 202 1.62 -16.12 6.07
N GLU A 203 1.17 -17.33 5.72
CA GLU A 203 2.02 -18.52 5.68
C GLU A 203 3.23 -18.34 4.76
N SER A 204 3.02 -17.72 3.60
CA SER A 204 4.07 -17.47 2.60
C SER A 204 4.94 -16.24 2.88
N ALA A 205 4.58 -15.38 3.84
CA ALA A 205 5.14 -14.04 4.00
C ALA A 205 6.67 -14.03 4.12
N ARG A 206 7.26 -14.98 4.85
CA ARG A 206 8.73 -15.07 5.02
C ARG A 206 9.47 -15.40 3.75
N GLU A 207 8.91 -16.25 2.90
CA GLU A 207 9.53 -16.61 1.62
C GLU A 207 9.31 -15.50 0.58
N ILE A 208 8.12 -14.88 0.58
CA ILE A 208 7.80 -13.71 -0.24
C ILE A 208 8.77 -12.55 0.07
N ALA A 209 9.00 -12.26 1.35
CA ALA A 209 9.86 -11.16 1.79
C ALA A 209 11.32 -11.29 1.31
N LYS A 210 11.81 -12.51 1.07
CA LYS A 210 13.18 -12.78 0.62
C LYS A 210 13.38 -12.56 -0.88
N ILE A 211 12.32 -12.36 -1.65
CA ILE A 211 12.42 -12.21 -3.10
C ILE A 211 13.09 -10.87 -3.43
N PRO A 212 14.22 -10.87 -4.17
CA PRO A 212 14.87 -9.63 -4.59
C PRO A 212 13.92 -8.72 -5.39
N GLY A 213 13.88 -7.43 -5.04
CA GLY A 213 13.02 -6.43 -5.68
C GLY A 213 11.73 -6.12 -4.92
N VAL A 214 11.31 -6.95 -3.97
CA VAL A 214 10.22 -6.61 -3.04
C VAL A 214 10.72 -5.51 -2.11
N THR A 215 10.02 -4.36 -2.08
CA THR A 215 10.40 -3.23 -1.22
C THR A 215 9.79 -3.33 0.17
N GLY A 216 8.62 -3.94 0.28
CA GLY A 216 7.96 -4.15 1.56
C GLY A 216 6.72 -5.03 1.45
N LEU A 217 6.29 -5.55 2.59
CA LEU A 217 5.02 -6.25 2.73
C LEU A 217 4.01 -5.31 3.36
N PHE A 218 2.81 -5.27 2.81
CA PHE A 218 1.71 -4.50 3.36
C PHE A 218 0.76 -5.42 4.13
N ALA A 219 0.61 -5.23 5.43
CA ALA A 219 -0.36 -5.95 6.24
C ALA A 219 -1.76 -5.35 6.01
N ALA A 220 -2.58 -6.00 5.19
CA ALA A 220 -3.87 -5.49 4.78
C ALA A 220 -4.92 -5.74 5.86
N SER A 221 -5.03 -4.77 6.76
CA SER A 221 -5.82 -4.90 7.98
C SER A 221 -7.27 -5.36 7.76
N GLY A 222 -7.96 -4.79 6.78
CA GLY A 222 -9.37 -5.08 6.52
C GLY A 222 -9.58 -6.51 6.06
N ASP A 223 -8.81 -6.95 5.05
CA ASP A 223 -8.95 -8.29 4.49
C ASP A 223 -8.41 -9.38 5.42
N LEU A 224 -7.31 -9.15 6.15
CA LEU A 224 -6.87 -10.11 7.18
C LEU A 224 -7.96 -10.33 8.23
N GLY A 225 -8.73 -9.30 8.57
CA GLY A 225 -9.88 -9.45 9.45
C GLY A 225 -11.01 -10.24 8.80
N ASN A 226 -11.32 -9.94 7.55
CA ASN A 226 -12.35 -10.63 6.76
C ASN A 226 -12.05 -12.14 6.58
N PHE A 227 -10.81 -12.50 6.23
CA PHE A 227 -10.40 -13.88 6.00
C PHE A 227 -10.18 -14.69 7.28
N SER A 228 -9.73 -14.05 8.36
CA SER A 228 -9.51 -14.74 9.65
C SER A 228 -10.76 -14.80 10.52
N GLY A 229 -11.69 -13.87 10.35
CA GLY A 229 -12.84 -13.68 11.23
C GLY A 229 -12.51 -12.96 12.55
N PHE A 230 -11.28 -12.46 12.72
CA PHE A 230 -10.83 -11.74 13.92
C PHE A 230 -10.60 -10.26 13.65
N GLY A 231 -10.76 -9.42 14.67
CA GLY A 231 -10.57 -7.97 14.56
C GLY A 231 -9.32 -7.47 15.29
N GLU A 232 -8.94 -6.22 15.01
CA GLU A 232 -7.88 -5.52 15.74
C GLU A 232 -8.06 -5.64 17.27
N GLY A 233 -6.98 -6.00 17.97
CA GLY A 233 -6.97 -6.27 19.41
C GLY A 233 -7.28 -7.72 19.82
N ASP A 234 -7.77 -8.57 18.92
CA ASP A 234 -7.88 -10.01 19.18
C ASP A 234 -6.48 -10.65 19.02
N SER A 235 -6.14 -11.61 19.89
CA SER A 235 -4.78 -12.20 19.91
C SER A 235 -4.40 -12.86 18.58
N GLU A 236 -5.35 -13.51 17.95
CA GLU A 236 -5.20 -14.21 16.68
C GLU A 236 -4.94 -13.22 15.54
N TYR A 237 -5.69 -12.12 15.51
CA TYR A 237 -5.47 -11.05 14.54
C TYR A 237 -4.08 -10.42 14.70
N GLU A 238 -3.71 -10.04 15.93
CA GLU A 238 -2.42 -9.41 16.21
C GLU A 238 -1.24 -10.35 15.91
N ALA A 239 -1.43 -11.67 16.04
CA ALA A 239 -0.43 -12.65 15.62
C ALA A 239 -0.20 -12.63 14.09
N LEU A 240 -1.26 -12.51 13.29
CA LEU A 240 -1.14 -12.37 11.82
C LEU A 240 -0.38 -11.09 11.44
N ILE A 241 -0.72 -9.96 12.06
CA ILE A 241 -0.04 -8.69 11.82
C ILE A 241 1.43 -8.74 12.23
N THR A 242 1.72 -9.37 13.37
CA THR A 242 3.08 -9.55 13.87
C THR A 242 3.91 -10.42 12.94
N GLU A 243 3.34 -11.49 12.37
CA GLU A 243 4.03 -12.38 11.45
C GLU A 243 4.44 -11.64 10.17
N VAL A 244 3.54 -10.87 9.55
CA VAL A 244 3.86 -10.08 8.35
C VAL A 244 4.95 -9.04 8.63
N ALA A 245 4.84 -8.31 9.75
CA ALA A 245 5.84 -7.32 10.14
C ALA A 245 7.21 -7.96 10.42
N THR A 246 7.22 -9.12 11.09
CA THR A 246 8.45 -9.86 11.41
C THR A 246 9.11 -10.39 10.15
N ALA A 247 8.34 -10.97 9.22
CA ALA A 247 8.83 -11.44 7.93
C ALA A 247 9.53 -10.33 7.14
N ALA A 248 8.90 -9.15 7.04
CA ALA A 248 9.49 -7.99 6.38
C ALA A 248 10.80 -7.55 7.05
N LYS A 249 10.79 -7.41 8.38
CA LYS A 249 11.94 -6.97 9.17
C LYS A 249 13.13 -7.92 9.07
N GLU A 250 12.91 -9.23 9.15
CA GLU A 250 13.97 -10.24 9.04
C GLU A 250 14.60 -10.27 7.64
N ALA A 251 13.82 -10.00 6.60
CA ALA A 251 14.32 -9.87 5.23
C ALA A 251 15.01 -8.52 4.95
N GLY A 252 14.96 -7.57 5.89
CA GLY A 252 15.53 -6.23 5.73
C GLY A 252 14.73 -5.33 4.77
N ILE A 253 13.43 -5.61 4.62
CA ILE A 253 12.49 -4.80 3.82
C ILE A 253 11.47 -4.11 4.75
N HIS A 254 10.63 -3.24 4.19
CA HIS A 254 9.70 -2.43 4.98
C HIS A 254 8.41 -3.19 5.32
N ALA A 255 7.90 -3.02 6.55
CA ALA A 255 6.54 -3.38 6.88
C ALA A 255 5.62 -2.16 6.68
N CYS A 256 4.54 -2.35 5.92
CA CYS A 256 3.56 -1.31 5.62
C CYS A 256 2.19 -1.64 6.21
N ALA A 257 1.39 -0.61 6.47
CA ALA A 257 0.09 -0.74 7.13
C ALA A 257 -0.84 0.44 6.82
N PRO A 258 -2.11 0.42 7.25
CA PRO A 258 -2.93 1.63 7.32
C PRO A 258 -2.30 2.70 8.23
N LEU A 259 -2.44 3.98 7.88
CA LEU A 259 -1.83 5.11 8.61
C LEU A 259 -2.23 5.20 10.09
N ARG A 260 -3.41 4.69 10.47
CA ARG A 260 -3.83 4.64 11.87
C ARG A 260 -2.89 3.81 12.76
N TRP A 261 -2.05 2.96 12.18
CA TRP A 261 -1.02 2.19 12.88
C TRP A 261 0.35 2.88 12.90
N ALA A 262 0.44 4.18 12.59
CA ALA A 262 1.71 4.92 12.64
C ALA A 262 2.36 4.99 14.04
N ASN A 263 1.61 4.66 15.09
CA ASN A 263 2.13 4.51 16.44
C ASN A 263 2.78 3.13 16.72
N ARG A 264 2.62 2.16 15.80
CA ARG A 264 3.23 0.83 15.90
C ARG A 264 4.64 0.89 15.28
N PRO A 265 5.72 0.72 16.07
CA PRO A 265 7.07 1.05 15.64
C PRO A 265 7.66 0.12 14.57
N ASP A 266 7.06 -1.04 14.34
CA ASP A 266 7.53 -1.98 13.31
C ASP A 266 7.15 -1.55 11.89
N PHE A 267 6.24 -0.58 11.72
CA PHE A 267 5.79 -0.11 10.41
C PHE A 267 6.44 1.21 9.98
N THR A 268 6.83 1.31 8.72
CA THR A 268 7.53 2.48 8.15
C THR A 268 6.86 3.06 6.90
N CYS A 269 5.81 2.42 6.40
CA CYS A 269 5.07 2.85 5.22
C CYS A 269 3.57 2.72 5.47
N PHE A 270 2.81 3.69 4.97
CA PHE A 270 1.42 3.87 5.38
C PHE A 270 0.49 4.20 4.22
N GLN A 271 -0.65 3.52 4.17
CA GLN A 271 -1.81 3.93 3.38
C GLN A 271 -2.63 4.92 4.20
N ALA A 272 -2.67 6.18 3.78
CA ALA A 272 -3.56 7.18 4.35
C ALA A 272 -4.99 7.03 3.81
N GLY A 273 -5.93 7.70 4.49
CA GLY A 273 -7.33 7.70 4.10
C GLY A 273 -7.56 8.22 2.68
N THR A 274 -8.76 7.94 2.17
CA THR A 274 -9.20 8.37 0.84
C THR A 274 -9.36 9.88 0.77
N GLU A 275 -9.33 10.42 -0.44
CA GLU A 275 -9.69 11.80 -0.75
C GLU A 275 -11.08 12.15 -0.20
N GLY A 276 -12.05 11.25 -0.28
CA GLY A 276 -13.40 11.46 0.27
C GLY A 276 -13.39 11.58 1.80
N ALA A 277 -12.62 10.74 2.49
CA ALA A 277 -12.46 10.82 3.93
C ALA A 277 -11.73 12.11 4.37
N ASN A 278 -10.71 12.53 3.61
CA ASN A 278 -10.01 13.80 3.83
C ASN A 278 -10.94 15.00 3.68
N ILE A 279 -11.76 15.04 2.62
CA ILE A 279 -12.74 16.13 2.41
C ILE A 279 -13.73 16.20 3.59
N ARG A 280 -14.28 15.06 4.02
CA ARG A 280 -15.21 15.02 5.18
C ARG A 280 -14.55 15.53 6.46
N ARG A 281 -13.33 15.08 6.76
CA ARG A 281 -12.58 15.53 7.95
C ARG A 281 -12.26 17.02 7.89
N GLY A 282 -11.81 17.51 6.73
CA GLY A 282 -11.52 18.92 6.50
C GLY A 282 -12.75 19.81 6.67
N ALA A 283 -13.85 19.46 6.01
CA ALA A 283 -15.12 20.19 6.13
C ALA A 283 -15.63 20.19 7.59
N ALA A 284 -15.55 19.06 8.29
CA ALA A 284 -15.93 18.99 9.69
C ALA A 284 -15.07 19.90 10.59
N ALA A 285 -13.77 20.03 10.29
CA ALA A 285 -12.88 20.93 11.02
C ALA A 285 -13.20 22.40 10.77
N GLU A 286 -13.46 22.79 9.52
CA GLU A 286 -13.87 24.17 9.17
C GLU A 286 -15.18 24.56 9.84
N ILE A 287 -16.17 23.65 9.83
CA ILE A 287 -17.46 23.87 10.48
C ILE A 287 -17.29 24.04 11.98
N ARG A 288 -16.54 23.15 12.66
CA ARG A 288 -16.27 23.27 14.10
C ARG A 288 -15.61 24.61 14.44
N GLN A 289 -14.61 25.02 13.67
CA GLN A 289 -13.94 26.30 13.88
C GLN A 289 -14.91 27.49 13.75
N ALA A 290 -15.83 27.44 12.79
CA ALA A 290 -16.86 28.45 12.65
C ALA A 290 -17.81 28.46 13.85
N GLU A 291 -18.28 27.29 14.28
CA GLU A 291 -19.21 27.13 15.41
C GLU A 291 -18.60 27.63 16.73
N GLU A 292 -17.33 27.32 17.01
CA GLU A 292 -16.59 27.82 18.18
C GLU A 292 -16.50 29.36 18.17
N ARG A 293 -16.26 29.96 17.00
CA ARG A 293 -16.20 31.42 16.84
C ARG A 293 -17.56 32.07 17.05
N TYR A 294 -18.62 31.53 16.46
CA TYR A 294 -19.97 32.08 16.64
C TYR A 294 -20.48 31.88 18.07
N GLY A 295 -20.18 30.74 18.69
CA GLY A 295 -20.49 30.45 20.09
C GLY A 295 -19.82 31.39 21.08
N SER A 296 -18.62 31.89 20.76
CA SER A 296 -17.87 32.83 21.61
C SER A 296 -18.22 34.31 21.38
N THR A 297 -18.80 34.70 20.23
CA THR A 297 -19.08 36.11 19.89
C THR A 297 -20.48 36.63 20.19
N GLY A 298 -21.40 35.82 20.74
CA GLY A 298 -22.68 36.32 21.30
C GLY A 298 -23.51 37.20 20.35
N GLY A 299 -23.94 36.66 19.20
CA GLY A 299 -24.99 37.26 18.39
C GLY A 299 -26.35 36.66 18.70
N GLY A 300 -27.20 37.34 19.50
CA GLY A 300 -28.63 37.01 19.64
C GLY A 300 -29.33 37.05 18.27
N VAL A 301 -30.34 36.24 17.94
CA VAL A 301 -31.54 35.85 18.70
C VAL A 301 -32.05 34.50 18.13
N GLY A 302 -32.48 33.59 19.01
CA GLY A 302 -33.56 32.65 18.67
C GLY A 302 -33.20 31.31 18.01
N ALA A 303 -32.42 30.48 18.69
CA ALA A 303 -32.56 29.01 18.82
C ALA A 303 -31.18 28.45 19.15
N ALA A 304 -31.00 28.00 20.40
CA ALA A 304 -29.83 27.24 20.79
C ALA A 304 -29.79 25.92 20.00
N ARG A 305 -29.15 25.93 18.84
CA ARG A 305 -28.40 24.79 18.33
C ARG A 305 -26.94 25.10 18.58
N THR A 306 -26.55 25.03 19.85
CA THR A 306 -25.17 24.67 20.17
C THR A 306 -24.88 23.39 19.39
N SER A 307 -23.93 23.41 18.46
CA SER A 307 -23.33 22.16 18.01
C SER A 307 -22.65 21.58 19.24
N SER A 308 -23.37 20.69 19.93
CA SER A 308 -22.81 20.10 21.11
C SER A 308 -21.62 19.22 20.69
N GLU A 309 -20.70 18.99 21.61
CA GLU A 309 -19.57 18.08 21.41
C GLU A 309 -20.04 16.74 20.80
N ALA A 310 -21.24 16.28 21.20
CA ALA A 310 -21.92 15.12 20.61
C ALA A 310 -22.23 15.26 19.11
N GLY A 311 -22.63 16.44 18.62
CA GLY A 311 -22.92 16.67 17.20
C GLY A 311 -21.72 16.38 16.29
N SER A 312 -20.53 16.82 16.70
CA SER A 312 -19.29 16.56 15.95
C SER A 312 -18.92 15.07 15.94
N VAL A 313 -19.08 14.39 17.07
CA VAL A 313 -18.84 12.96 17.22
C VAL A 313 -19.84 12.13 16.41
N ILE A 314 -21.11 12.52 16.42
CA ILE A 314 -22.18 11.90 15.61
C ILE A 314 -21.92 12.05 14.12
N ALA A 315 -21.38 13.19 13.68
CA ALA A 315 -21.00 13.41 12.29
C ALA A 315 -19.85 12.48 11.86
N GLY A 316 -18.83 12.31 12.71
CA GLY A 316 -17.73 11.36 12.48
C GLY A 316 -18.24 9.92 12.38
N LEU A 317 -19.07 9.50 13.34
CA LEU A 317 -19.74 8.19 13.31
C LEU A 317 -20.55 7.99 12.02
N THR A 318 -21.24 9.01 11.54
CA THR A 318 -22.05 8.91 10.31
C THR A 318 -21.18 8.82 9.06
N ALA A 319 -20.06 9.54 9.03
CA ALA A 319 -19.12 9.55 7.93
C ALA A 319 -18.42 8.20 7.75
N GLU A 320 -18.03 7.54 8.85
CA GLU A 320 -17.23 6.30 8.80
C GLU A 320 -18.08 5.03 8.95
N CYS A 321 -19.28 5.09 9.55
CA CYS A 321 -20.16 3.92 9.75
C CYS A 321 -21.48 3.94 8.95
N GLY A 322 -21.77 5.00 8.18
CA GLY A 322 -23.07 5.18 7.52
C GLY A 322 -23.42 4.10 6.49
N SER A 323 -22.41 3.61 5.78
CA SER A 323 -22.44 2.38 4.99
C SER A 323 -21.08 1.74 5.21
N ILE A 324 -20.97 0.82 6.18
CA ILE A 324 -19.68 0.24 6.57
C ILE A 324 -19.03 -0.37 5.32
N THR A 325 -18.10 0.38 4.74
CA THR A 325 -17.34 -0.02 3.54
C THR A 325 -16.01 -0.63 3.97
N TYR A 326 -15.46 -0.14 5.10
CA TYR A 326 -14.34 -0.71 5.82
C TYR A 326 -14.71 -0.78 7.31
N GLU A 327 -14.80 -1.98 7.86
CA GLU A 327 -15.17 -2.18 9.27
C GLU A 327 -14.22 -1.47 10.22
N ALA A 328 -12.92 -1.46 9.89
CA ALA A 328 -11.89 -0.82 10.71
C ALA A 328 -12.09 0.70 10.87
N ASP A 329 -12.52 1.41 9.82
CA ASP A 329 -12.76 2.85 9.90
C ASP A 329 -13.98 3.15 10.79
N CYS A 330 -15.03 2.34 10.67
CA CYS A 330 -16.18 2.44 11.56
C CYS A 330 -15.80 2.12 13.01
N TYR A 331 -15.02 1.06 13.24
CA TYR A 331 -14.57 0.65 14.58
C TYR A 331 -13.72 1.72 15.26
N ALA A 332 -12.78 2.32 14.52
CA ALA A 332 -11.99 3.45 15.01
C ALA A 332 -12.87 4.67 15.34
N ALA A 333 -13.89 4.95 14.51
CA ALA A 333 -14.84 6.02 14.79
C ALA A 333 -15.69 5.74 16.05
N VAL A 334 -16.09 4.49 16.28
CA VAL A 334 -16.82 4.07 17.50
C VAL A 334 -15.94 4.20 18.75
N GLU A 335 -14.68 3.78 18.68
CA GLU A 335 -13.73 3.92 19.79
C GLU A 335 -13.46 5.39 20.14
N SER A 336 -13.22 6.22 19.13
CA SER A 336 -13.04 7.66 19.31
C SER A 336 -14.29 8.31 19.90
N ALA A 337 -15.48 7.90 19.44
CA ALA A 337 -16.75 8.41 19.94
C ALA A 337 -17.00 8.03 21.41
N ALA A 338 -16.70 6.78 21.78
CA ALA A 338 -16.84 6.30 23.14
C ALA A 338 -15.89 7.03 24.10
N SER A 339 -14.62 7.18 23.69
CA SER A 339 -13.61 7.92 24.47
C SER A 339 -14.02 9.39 24.68
N ALA A 340 -14.45 10.08 23.64
CA ALA A 340 -14.92 11.47 23.73
C ALA A 340 -16.17 11.60 24.62
N ALA A 341 -17.08 10.62 24.57
CA ALA A 341 -18.27 10.61 25.42
C ALA A 341 -17.97 10.48 26.91
N GLY A 342 -16.75 10.09 27.31
CA GLY A 342 -16.31 10.02 28.70
C GLY A 342 -16.26 11.37 29.42
N SER A 343 -15.98 12.46 28.70
CA SER A 343 -15.90 13.83 29.24
C SER A 343 -17.16 14.68 29.00
N MET A 344 -18.15 14.14 28.27
CA MET A 344 -19.34 14.88 27.86
C MET A 344 -20.41 15.01 28.96
N SER A 345 -21.33 15.97 28.77
CA SER A 345 -22.56 16.05 29.55
C SER A 345 -23.39 14.76 29.42
N ALA A 346 -24.22 14.45 30.42
CA ALA A 346 -25.09 13.26 30.36
C ALA A 346 -26.04 13.26 29.14
N SER A 347 -26.48 14.45 28.70
CA SER A 347 -27.34 14.61 27.52
C SER A 347 -26.59 14.32 26.23
N ASP A 348 -25.35 14.80 26.12
CA ASP A 348 -24.49 14.58 24.94
C ASP A 348 -24.02 13.13 24.85
N LYS A 349 -23.60 12.54 25.98
CA LYS A 349 -23.29 11.11 26.08
C LYS A 349 -24.48 10.24 25.63
N ALA A 350 -25.71 10.62 26.00
CA ALA A 350 -26.92 9.93 25.56
C ALA A 350 -27.19 10.07 24.05
N GLN A 351 -26.88 11.22 23.44
CA GLN A 351 -26.98 11.43 21.99
C GLN A 351 -25.98 10.56 21.23
N VAL A 352 -24.71 10.54 21.64
CA VAL A 352 -23.68 9.68 21.05
C VAL A 352 -24.08 8.21 21.19
N GLY A 353 -24.50 7.78 22.39
CA GLY A 353 -24.97 6.42 22.62
C GLY A 353 -26.18 6.02 21.77
N ARG A 354 -27.12 6.94 21.51
CA ARG A 354 -28.22 6.69 20.56
C ARG A 354 -27.70 6.46 19.14
N ARG A 355 -26.75 7.27 18.67
CA ARG A 355 -26.21 7.10 17.33
C ARG A 355 -25.47 5.78 17.17
N VAL A 356 -24.68 5.37 18.15
CA VAL A 356 -24.01 4.06 18.13
C VAL A 356 -25.03 2.92 18.10
N ARG A 357 -26.14 3.01 18.85
CA ARG A 357 -27.24 2.01 18.75
C ARG A 357 -27.90 1.96 17.38
N GLU A 358 -28.11 3.10 16.73
CA GLU A 358 -28.63 3.14 15.35
C GLU A 358 -27.67 2.46 14.37
N ILE A 359 -26.37 2.66 14.53
CA ILE A 359 -25.34 2.00 13.73
C ILE A 359 -25.36 0.48 13.98
N ILE A 360 -25.46 0.04 15.23
CA ILE A 360 -25.59 -1.37 15.61
C ILE A 360 -26.83 -1.99 14.93
N ALA A 361 -27.98 -1.29 14.99
CA ALA A 361 -29.22 -1.78 14.41
C ALA A 361 -29.16 -1.88 12.88
N ALA A 362 -28.42 -0.96 12.23
CA ALA A 362 -28.22 -0.97 10.78
C ALA A 362 -27.21 -2.03 10.31
N ASN A 363 -26.34 -2.52 11.20
CA ASN A 363 -25.22 -3.41 10.87
C ASN A 363 -25.19 -4.66 11.79
N PRO A 364 -26.16 -5.59 11.61
CA PRO A 364 -26.35 -6.72 12.54
C PRO A 364 -25.17 -7.69 12.60
N ALA A 365 -24.40 -7.84 11.51
CA ALA A 365 -23.22 -8.71 11.49
C ALA A 365 -22.08 -8.17 12.38
N GLN A 366 -21.94 -6.85 12.48
CA GLN A 366 -20.91 -6.16 13.25
C GLN A 366 -21.38 -5.74 14.65
N ALA A 367 -22.66 -5.98 14.98
CA ALA A 367 -23.32 -5.50 16.18
C ALA A 367 -22.58 -5.87 17.48
N THR A 368 -22.14 -7.12 17.60
CA THR A 368 -21.41 -7.61 18.79
C THR A 368 -20.10 -6.85 18.96
N ARG A 369 -19.29 -6.73 17.89
CA ARG A 369 -18.00 -6.06 17.94
C ARG A 369 -18.12 -4.56 18.22
N ILE A 370 -19.11 -3.90 17.63
CA ILE A 370 -19.38 -2.47 17.87
C ILE A 370 -19.74 -2.23 19.34
N ARG A 371 -20.52 -3.12 19.98
CA ARG A 371 -20.83 -3.03 21.43
C ARG A 371 -19.58 -3.20 22.28
N GLU A 372 -18.74 -4.18 21.98
CA GLU A 372 -17.49 -4.42 22.71
C GLU A 372 -16.55 -3.21 22.65
N ILE A 373 -16.38 -2.61 21.47
CA ILE A 373 -15.56 -1.40 21.28
C ILE A 373 -16.14 -0.23 22.07
N ALA A 374 -17.45 0.02 21.95
CA ALA A 374 -18.11 1.11 22.68
C ALA A 374 -17.97 0.95 24.21
N SER A 375 -18.13 -0.29 24.70
CA SER A 375 -18.00 -0.63 26.12
C SER A 375 -16.57 -0.41 26.63
N ARG A 376 -15.54 -0.83 25.89
CA ARG A 376 -14.12 -0.58 26.23
C ARG A 376 -13.82 0.91 26.35
N GLY A 377 -14.43 1.74 25.50
CA GLY A 377 -14.33 3.20 25.58
C GLY A 377 -15.21 3.87 26.64
N GLY A 378 -15.92 3.12 27.48
CA GLY A 378 -16.75 3.66 28.56
C GLY A 378 -18.13 4.18 28.14
N LEU A 379 -18.62 3.79 26.96
CA LEU A 379 -19.94 4.10 26.44
C LEU A 379 -20.82 2.85 26.44
N ASP A 380 -21.73 2.76 27.42
CA ASP A 380 -22.72 1.69 27.48
C ASP A 380 -23.85 1.94 26.46
N VAL A 381 -24.02 0.98 25.55
CA VAL A 381 -24.98 1.05 24.44
C VAL A 381 -26.02 -0.07 24.46
N GLY A 382 -25.98 -0.98 25.43
CA GLY A 382 -26.87 -2.14 25.52
C GLY A 382 -26.39 -3.34 24.70
#